data_AF-T0YWU1-F1
#
_entry.id   AF-T0YWU1-F1
#
_cell.length_a   1.000
_cell.length_b   1.000
_cell.length_c   1.000
_cell.angle_alpha   90.00
_cell.angle_beta   90.00
_cell.angle_gamma   90.00
#
_symmetry.space_group_name_H-M   'P 1'
#
loop_
_entity.id
_entity.type
_entity.pdbx_description
1 polymer ?
#
loop_
_entity_poly.entity_id
_entity_poly.type
_entity_poly.pdbx_seq_one_letter_code
_entity_poly.pdbx_strand_id
1 'polypeptide(L)'
;MVGDIGYGIVILLGSIWIIKRLSTPGPHIRLPGKLTKFVSTILSPLQMKILGKALIPGSIAAIIAGIVFNSFFGFPIMPSQIFGYHINYFSPLKSAGKMLLISGYFGLFMVTLGYIMGILNELNYGEKRGIVGKIGWLMFVWGVSIYGLSLLHGYNVSITSNPFAALDIGVLVSGILLILYGEGGRAAVEIPSIISHVLSYTRIMGVLLATIILSELVNSVFISNSSGSVILIIVGVVVLVIGQLFTLVLAIFEPGIQGARLIYVEFFSKFYRGNGRPFIPFGVERKYTEKVYK
;
A
#
# COMPACT_ATOMS: atom_id res chain seq x y z
N MET A 1 1.95 4.92 -1.39
CA MET A 1 3.34 4.42 -1.24
C MET A 1 4.25 5.02 -2.30
N VAL A 2 3.84 5.05 -3.57
CA VAL A 2 4.46 5.91 -4.59
C VAL A 2 3.54 7.07 -4.88
N GLY A 3 4.08 8.29 -4.93
CA GLY A 3 3.33 9.52 -5.11
C GLY A 3 4.05 10.47 -6.07
N ASP A 4 4.40 9.98 -7.25
CA ASP A 4 5.13 10.75 -8.25
C ASP A 4 4.64 10.38 -9.65
N ILE A 5 4.36 11.39 -10.46
CA ILE A 5 3.86 11.25 -11.83
C ILE A 5 4.91 10.57 -12.71
N GLY A 6 6.16 10.97 -12.56
CA GLY A 6 7.29 10.50 -13.34
C GLY A 6 7.57 9.03 -13.13
N TYR A 7 7.71 8.61 -11.86
CA TYR A 7 7.84 7.18 -11.53
C TYR A 7 6.60 6.40 -11.98
N GLY A 8 5.39 6.94 -11.80
CA GLY A 8 4.14 6.32 -12.24
C GLY A 8 4.10 6.04 -13.75
N ILE A 9 4.51 7.00 -14.58
CA ILE A 9 4.59 6.84 -16.05
C ILE A 9 5.65 5.81 -16.43
N VAL A 10 6.84 5.85 -15.83
CA VAL A 10 7.90 4.88 -16.14
C VAL A 10 7.47 3.46 -15.79
N ILE A 11 6.80 3.29 -14.64
CA ILE A 11 6.28 1.99 -14.21
C ILE A 11 5.17 1.51 -15.14
N LEU A 12 4.26 2.40 -15.57
CA LEU A 12 3.18 2.08 -16.50
C LEU A 12 3.74 1.64 -17.87
N LEU A 13 4.68 2.41 -18.43
CA LEU A 13 5.35 2.08 -19.69
C LEU A 13 6.13 0.77 -19.59
N GLY A 14 6.86 0.55 -18.50
CA GLY A 14 7.57 -0.70 -18.23
C GLY A 14 6.62 -1.90 -18.16
N SER A 15 5.47 -1.75 -17.51
CA SER A 15 4.45 -2.80 -17.38
C SER A 15 3.82 -3.16 -18.71
N ILE A 16 3.43 -2.16 -19.51
CA ILE A 16 2.87 -2.37 -20.86
C ILE A 16 3.90 -3.03 -21.77
N TRP A 17 5.17 -2.61 -21.70
CA TRP A 17 6.26 -3.18 -22.48
C TRP A 17 6.49 -4.66 -22.15
N ILE A 18 6.49 -5.02 -20.86
CA ILE A 18 6.60 -6.42 -20.41
C ILE A 18 5.43 -7.26 -20.93
N ILE A 19 4.18 -6.77 -20.81
CA ILE A 19 2.99 -7.52 -21.25
C ILE A 19 2.96 -7.70 -22.77
N LYS A 20 3.24 -6.63 -23.53
CA LYS A 20 3.24 -6.67 -25.00
C LYS A 20 4.28 -7.67 -25.50
N ARG A 21 5.45 -7.72 -24.86
CA ARG A 21 6.55 -8.61 -25.24
C ARG A 21 6.36 -10.07 -24.82
N LEU A 22 5.70 -10.32 -23.69
CA LEU A 22 5.37 -11.69 -23.24
C LEU A 22 4.11 -12.26 -23.91
N SER A 23 3.27 -11.42 -24.53
CA SER A 23 2.03 -11.83 -25.19
C SER A 23 2.12 -11.91 -26.71
N THR A 24 3.21 -11.42 -27.33
CA THR A 24 3.46 -11.60 -28.77
C THR A 24 4.42 -12.76 -28.98
N PRO A 25 3.98 -13.90 -29.54
CA PRO A 25 4.88 -14.96 -29.98
C PRO A 25 5.52 -14.49 -31.29
N GLY A 26 6.76 -14.03 -31.24
CA GLY A 26 7.51 -13.59 -32.41
C GLY A 26 9.02 -13.73 -32.20
N PRO A 27 9.77 -14.21 -33.22
CA PRO A 27 11.19 -14.48 -33.11
C PRO A 27 11.95 -13.15 -33.13
N HIS A 28 12.96 -13.04 -32.27
CA HIS A 28 13.97 -11.97 -32.29
C HIS A 28 13.47 -10.56 -31.99
N ILE A 29 13.26 -10.27 -30.70
CA ILE A 29 13.76 -9.00 -30.17
C ILE A 29 14.58 -9.39 -28.95
N ARG A 30 15.89 -9.17 -29.00
CA ARG A 30 16.81 -9.44 -27.88
C ARG A 30 16.52 -8.44 -26.78
N LEU A 31 16.31 -8.92 -25.56
CA LEU A 31 16.37 -8.01 -24.41
C LEU A 31 17.84 -7.64 -24.16
N PRO A 32 18.16 -6.53 -23.48
CA PRO A 32 19.47 -6.39 -22.86
C PRO A 32 19.66 -7.59 -21.91
N GLY A 33 20.52 -8.53 -22.30
CA GLY A 33 20.54 -9.88 -21.73
C GLY A 33 20.79 -9.93 -20.21
N LYS A 34 21.36 -8.86 -19.63
CA LYS A 34 21.62 -8.77 -18.19
C LYS A 34 20.36 -8.57 -17.35
N LEU A 35 19.47 -7.63 -17.73
CA LEU A 35 18.23 -7.35 -16.99
C LEU A 35 17.25 -8.51 -17.11
N THR A 36 17.17 -9.14 -18.27
CA THR A 36 16.28 -10.29 -18.48
C THR A 36 16.74 -11.49 -17.73
N LYS A 37 18.04 -11.80 -17.74
CA LYS A 37 18.58 -12.90 -16.94
C LYS A 37 18.26 -12.69 -15.46
N PHE A 38 18.47 -11.48 -14.93
CA PHE A 38 18.12 -11.19 -13.53
C PHE A 38 16.63 -11.37 -13.24
N VAL A 39 15.75 -10.80 -14.06
CA VAL A 39 14.31 -10.90 -13.84
C VAL A 39 13.80 -12.33 -14.10
N SER A 40 14.33 -13.05 -15.08
CA SER A 40 13.98 -14.46 -15.35
C SER A 40 14.53 -15.43 -14.31
N THR A 41 15.60 -15.03 -13.60
CA THR A 41 16.10 -15.78 -12.43
C THR A 41 15.15 -15.64 -11.24
N ILE A 42 14.43 -14.53 -11.11
CA ILE A 42 13.53 -14.25 -9.98
C ILE A 42 12.07 -14.65 -10.29
N LEU A 43 11.61 -14.49 -11.54
CA LEU A 43 10.21 -14.70 -11.93
C LEU A 43 10.08 -15.52 -13.22
N SER A 44 9.15 -16.48 -13.22
CA SER A 44 8.72 -17.19 -14.42
C SER A 44 8.04 -16.23 -15.42
N PRO A 45 8.11 -16.48 -16.75
CA PRO A 45 7.45 -15.64 -17.76
C PRO A 45 5.95 -15.41 -17.50
N LEU A 46 5.28 -16.40 -16.91
CA LEU A 46 3.86 -16.30 -16.55
C LEU A 46 3.66 -15.36 -15.34
N GLN A 47 4.53 -15.46 -14.33
CA GLN A 47 4.49 -14.58 -13.15
C GLN A 47 4.78 -13.13 -13.52
N MET A 48 5.70 -12.88 -14.46
CA MET A 48 5.96 -11.54 -14.99
C MET A 48 4.73 -10.93 -15.65
N LYS A 49 3.94 -11.74 -16.38
CA LYS A 49 2.70 -11.27 -17.01
C LYS A 49 1.62 -10.95 -15.99
N ILE A 50 1.49 -11.76 -14.93
CA ILE A 50 0.56 -11.50 -13.82
C ILE A 50 0.97 -10.21 -13.09
N LEU A 51 2.25 -10.08 -12.75
CA LEU A 51 2.78 -8.90 -12.06
C LEU A 51 2.58 -7.62 -12.89
N GLY A 52 2.89 -7.66 -14.18
CA GLY A 52 2.67 -6.52 -15.07
C GLY A 52 1.20 -6.10 -15.13
N LYS A 53 0.26 -7.06 -15.19
CA LYS A 53 -1.18 -6.76 -15.15
C LYS A 53 -1.61 -6.15 -13.82
N ALA A 54 -1.07 -6.64 -12.71
CA ALA A 54 -1.36 -6.12 -11.38
C ALA A 54 -0.77 -4.72 -11.16
N LEU A 55 0.34 -4.39 -11.82
CA LEU A 55 1.04 -3.12 -11.65
C LEU A 55 0.38 -1.96 -12.43
N ILE A 56 -0.37 -2.24 -13.50
CA ILE A 56 -1.11 -1.22 -14.26
C ILE A 56 -2.04 -0.37 -13.38
N PRO A 57 -3.02 -0.94 -12.63
CA PRO A 57 -3.90 -0.13 -11.80
C PRO A 57 -3.13 0.61 -10.70
N GLY A 58 -2.07 0.01 -10.17
CA GLY A 58 -1.18 0.65 -9.20
C GLY A 58 -0.46 1.87 -9.78
N SER A 59 0.01 1.78 -11.04
CA SER A 59 0.68 2.89 -11.72
C SER A 59 -0.27 4.04 -12.05
N ILE A 60 -1.53 3.76 -12.40
CA ILE A 60 -2.56 4.78 -12.58
C ILE A 60 -2.82 5.50 -11.25
N ALA A 61 -2.97 4.75 -10.16
CA ALA A 61 -3.13 5.33 -8.83
C ALA A 61 -1.92 6.17 -8.40
N ALA A 62 -0.69 5.75 -8.75
CA ALA A 62 0.53 6.50 -8.50
C ALA A 62 0.59 7.82 -9.30
N ILE A 63 0.10 7.84 -10.54
CA ILE A 63 -0.01 9.06 -11.35
C ILE A 63 -1.01 10.03 -10.72
N ILE A 64 -2.20 9.53 -10.33
CA ILE A 64 -3.22 10.37 -9.66
C ILE A 64 -2.66 10.95 -8.36
N ALA A 65 -2.01 10.12 -7.53
CA ALA A 65 -1.37 10.57 -6.30
C ALA A 65 -0.24 11.58 -6.59
N GLY A 66 0.55 11.35 -7.64
CA GLY A 66 1.61 12.26 -8.08
C GLY A 66 1.09 13.63 -8.52
N ILE A 67 -0.08 13.70 -9.14
CA ILE A 67 -0.77 14.96 -9.48
C ILE A 67 -1.17 15.69 -8.19
N VAL A 68 -1.72 14.97 -7.21
CA VAL A 68 -2.11 15.56 -5.92
C VAL A 68 -0.91 16.10 -5.14
N PHE A 69 0.23 15.41 -5.19
CA PHE A 69 1.46 15.83 -4.51
C PHE A 69 2.33 16.80 -5.33
N ASN A 70 2.00 17.04 -6.61
CA ASN A 70 2.77 17.86 -7.54
C ASN A 70 4.27 17.45 -7.58
N SER A 71 4.52 16.14 -7.75
CA SER A 71 5.88 15.60 -7.84
C SER A 71 6.09 14.88 -9.18
N PHE A 72 7.13 15.29 -9.92
CA PHE A 72 7.60 14.60 -11.12
C PHE A 72 9.10 14.40 -11.05
N PHE A 73 9.51 13.15 -10.89
CA PHE A 73 10.90 12.82 -10.62
C PHE A 73 11.47 13.63 -9.43
N GLY A 74 10.63 13.93 -8.43
CA GLY A 74 10.97 14.82 -7.31
C GLY A 74 11.12 16.31 -7.64
N PHE A 75 10.88 16.73 -8.89
CA PHE A 75 10.78 18.14 -9.27
C PHE A 75 9.31 18.59 -9.21
N PRO A 76 9.02 19.77 -8.64
CA PRO A 76 7.70 20.37 -8.76
C PRO A 76 7.52 20.89 -10.19
N ILE A 77 6.66 20.27 -11.00
CA ILE A 77 6.39 20.74 -12.38
C ILE A 77 5.60 22.05 -12.36
N MET A 78 4.59 22.12 -11.51
CA MET A 78 3.60 23.18 -11.59
C MET A 78 4.10 24.40 -10.80
N PRO A 79 4.22 25.58 -11.42
CA PRO A 79 4.56 26.79 -10.69
C PRO A 79 3.52 27.01 -9.59
N SER A 80 3.95 27.56 -8.45
CA SER A 80 3.11 27.89 -7.30
C SER A 80 2.01 28.93 -7.60
N GLN A 81 1.92 29.39 -8.86
CA GLN A 81 0.91 30.28 -9.39
C GLN A 81 0.55 29.86 -10.80
N ILE A 82 -0.70 29.41 -10.98
CA ILE A 82 -1.38 29.44 -12.27
C ILE A 82 -2.54 30.41 -12.06
N PHE A 83 -2.57 31.50 -12.84
CA PHE A 83 -3.70 32.43 -12.86
C PHE A 83 -4.02 33.12 -11.50
N GLY A 84 -3.00 33.51 -10.72
CA GLY A 84 -3.21 34.33 -9.52
C GLY A 84 -3.93 33.66 -8.34
N TYR A 85 -4.25 32.37 -8.42
CA TYR A 85 -4.78 31.58 -7.31
C TYR A 85 -3.68 30.71 -6.69
N HIS A 86 -3.47 30.85 -5.39
CA HIS A 86 -2.59 29.97 -4.61
C HIS A 86 -3.22 28.57 -4.51
N ILE A 87 -2.79 27.65 -5.36
CA ILE A 87 -3.12 26.23 -5.18
C ILE A 87 -2.31 25.76 -3.97
N ASN A 88 -3.01 25.47 -2.87
CA ASN A 88 -2.39 24.95 -1.66
C ASN A 88 -2.07 23.46 -1.89
N TYR A 89 -0.91 23.18 -2.47
CA TYR A 89 -0.46 21.81 -2.68
C TYR A 89 -0.25 21.12 -1.32
N PHE A 90 -0.81 19.92 -1.17
CA PHE A 90 -0.57 19.12 0.01
C PHE A 90 0.84 18.54 -0.08
N SER A 91 1.86 19.31 0.32
CA SER A 91 3.23 18.80 0.43
C SER A 91 3.27 17.76 1.55
N PRO A 92 3.47 16.46 1.24
CA PRO A 92 3.47 15.39 2.24
C PRO A 92 4.40 15.63 3.42
N LEU A 93 5.51 16.36 3.20
CA LEU A 93 6.50 16.69 4.22
C LEU A 93 5.97 17.72 5.24
N LYS A 94 5.25 18.76 4.81
CA LYS A 94 4.72 19.81 5.71
C LYS A 94 3.48 19.34 6.48
N SER A 95 2.75 18.38 5.92
CA SER A 95 1.51 17.83 6.49
C SER A 95 1.65 16.37 6.92
N ALA A 96 2.87 15.94 7.28
CA ALA A 96 3.18 14.55 7.65
C ALA A 96 2.21 13.98 8.70
N GLY A 97 1.85 14.78 9.72
CA GLY A 97 0.86 14.38 10.73
C GLY A 97 -0.54 14.09 10.15
N LYS A 98 -1.02 14.94 9.22
CA LYS A 98 -2.30 14.70 8.52
C LYS A 98 -2.22 13.46 7.63
N MET A 99 -1.07 13.22 6.99
CA MET A 99 -0.89 12.06 6.12
C MET A 99 -0.78 10.75 6.90
N LEU A 100 -0.17 10.78 8.08
CA LEU A 100 -0.18 9.67 9.02
C LEU A 100 -1.61 9.30 9.41
N LEU A 101 -2.42 10.31 9.70
CA LEU A 101 -3.82 10.16 10.09
C LEU A 101 -4.67 9.58 8.93
N ILE A 102 -4.47 10.08 7.70
CA ILE A 102 -5.08 9.50 6.48
C ILE A 102 -4.70 8.02 6.31
N SER A 103 -3.43 7.68 6.53
CA SER A 103 -2.93 6.30 6.46
C SER A 103 -3.58 5.41 7.53
N GLY A 104 -3.76 5.94 8.74
CA GLY A 104 -4.48 5.27 9.82
C GLY A 104 -5.94 5.01 9.48
N TYR A 105 -6.64 5.99 8.88
CA TYR A 105 -8.02 5.80 8.42
C TYR A 105 -8.13 4.76 7.31
N PHE A 106 -7.17 4.72 6.39
CA PHE A 106 -7.14 3.67 5.36
C PHE A 106 -6.94 2.29 5.97
N GLY A 107 -6.11 2.18 7.01
CA GLY A 107 -5.95 0.95 7.79
C GLY A 107 -7.22 0.54 8.53
N LEU A 108 -7.89 1.49 9.19
CA LEU A 108 -9.19 1.27 9.82
C LEU A 108 -10.21 0.75 8.80
N PHE A 109 -10.29 1.37 7.62
CA PHE A 109 -11.17 0.94 6.53
C PHE A 109 -10.87 -0.49 6.05
N MET A 110 -9.59 -0.83 5.83
CA MET A 110 -9.23 -2.18 5.39
C MET A 110 -9.48 -3.24 6.46
N VAL A 111 -9.14 -2.97 7.72
CA VAL A 111 -9.39 -3.89 8.84
C VAL A 111 -10.90 -4.12 9.04
N THR A 112 -11.70 -3.06 8.96
CA THR A 112 -13.16 -3.17 9.06
C THR A 112 -13.77 -3.98 7.91
N LEU A 113 -13.31 -3.77 6.67
CA LEU A 113 -13.69 -4.64 5.54
C LEU A 113 -13.31 -6.10 5.79
N GLY A 114 -12.12 -6.36 6.38
CA GLY A 114 -11.67 -7.70 6.74
C GLY A 114 -12.61 -8.38 7.74
N TYR A 115 -13.04 -7.66 8.78
CA TYR A 115 -14.01 -8.16 9.76
C TYR A 115 -15.41 -8.34 9.17
N ILE A 116 -15.87 -7.46 8.28
CA ILE A 116 -17.15 -7.62 7.57
C ILE A 116 -17.13 -8.91 6.74
N MET A 117 -16.08 -9.14 5.97
CA MET A 117 -15.89 -10.41 5.24
C MET A 117 -15.83 -11.60 6.19
N GLY A 118 -15.21 -11.43 7.36
CA GLY A 118 -15.19 -12.43 8.43
C GLY A 118 -16.60 -12.77 8.93
N ILE A 119 -17.45 -11.77 9.14
CA ILE A 119 -18.85 -11.94 9.58
C ILE A 119 -19.66 -12.66 8.49
N LEU A 120 -19.53 -12.24 7.23
CA LEU A 120 -20.20 -12.87 6.09
C LEU A 120 -19.82 -14.35 5.96
N ASN A 121 -18.54 -14.68 6.19
CA ASN A 121 -18.10 -16.07 6.17
C ASN A 121 -18.75 -16.89 7.30
N GLU A 122 -18.80 -16.34 8.51
CA GLU A 122 -19.41 -17.00 9.68
C GLU A 122 -20.93 -17.16 9.55
N LEU A 123 -21.59 -16.20 8.89
CA LEU A 123 -23.01 -16.29 8.53
C LEU A 123 -23.28 -17.48 7.60
N ASN A 124 -22.40 -17.72 6.62
CA ASN A 124 -22.54 -18.86 5.72
C ASN A 124 -22.35 -20.21 6.42
N TYR A 125 -21.54 -20.27 7.48
CA TYR A 125 -21.37 -21.50 8.29
C TYR A 125 -22.43 -21.66 9.39
N GLY A 126 -23.21 -20.62 9.70
CA GLY A 126 -24.30 -20.67 10.69
C GLY A 126 -23.85 -20.60 12.16
N GLU A 127 -22.58 -20.27 12.45
CA GLU A 127 -22.06 -20.20 13.82
C GLU A 127 -22.40 -18.86 14.51
N LYS A 128 -23.54 -18.83 15.22
CA LYS A 128 -24.06 -17.62 15.89
C LYS A 128 -23.09 -17.00 16.91
N ARG A 129 -22.25 -17.81 17.58
CA ARG A 129 -21.27 -17.30 18.57
C ARG A 129 -20.08 -16.59 17.93
N GLY A 130 -19.57 -17.11 16.82
CA GLY A 130 -18.48 -16.48 16.07
C GLY A 130 -18.86 -15.12 15.47
N ILE A 131 -20.13 -14.95 15.09
CA ILE A 131 -20.67 -13.67 14.61
C ILE A 131 -20.59 -12.59 15.69
N VAL A 132 -21.00 -12.92 16.93
CA VAL A 132 -20.98 -11.98 18.06
C VAL A 132 -19.55 -11.56 18.38
N GLY A 133 -18.59 -12.49 18.34
CA GLY A 133 -17.17 -12.18 18.54
C GLY A 133 -16.64 -11.19 17.50
N LYS A 134 -16.93 -11.42 16.21
CA LYS A 134 -16.47 -10.53 15.13
C LYS A 134 -17.15 -9.15 15.13
N ILE A 135 -18.40 -9.06 15.55
CA ILE A 135 -19.07 -7.78 15.80
C ILE A 135 -18.39 -7.04 16.96
N GLY A 136 -18.05 -7.76 18.03
CA GLY A 136 -17.28 -7.23 19.16
C GLY A 136 -15.92 -6.67 18.73
N TRP A 137 -15.20 -7.38 17.86
CA TRP A 137 -13.95 -6.89 17.28
C TRP A 137 -14.11 -5.63 16.44
N LEU A 138 -15.18 -5.54 15.65
CA LEU A 138 -15.48 -4.33 14.87
C LEU A 138 -15.75 -3.14 15.80
N MET A 139 -16.58 -3.32 16.83
CA MET A 139 -16.85 -2.30 17.85
C MET A 139 -15.57 -1.87 18.58
N PHE A 140 -14.72 -2.84 18.95
CA PHE A 140 -13.45 -2.55 19.60
C PHE A 140 -12.51 -1.72 18.73
N VAL A 141 -12.34 -2.09 17.45
CA VAL A 141 -11.49 -1.37 16.50
C VAL A 141 -11.94 0.08 16.33
N TRP A 142 -13.25 0.30 16.17
CA TRP A 142 -13.82 1.65 16.07
C TRP A 142 -13.69 2.42 17.38
N GLY A 143 -13.95 1.78 18.53
CA GLY A 143 -13.79 2.39 19.85
C GLY A 143 -12.37 2.88 20.10
N VAL A 144 -11.35 2.04 19.83
CA VAL A 144 -9.93 2.42 19.95
C VAL A 144 -9.59 3.56 18.97
N SER A 145 -10.11 3.53 17.75
CA SER A 145 -9.80 4.54 16.74
C SER A 145 -10.39 5.91 17.08
N ILE A 146 -11.64 5.96 17.54
CA ILE A 146 -12.31 7.20 17.94
C ILE A 146 -11.65 7.76 19.21
N TYR A 147 -11.38 6.90 20.19
CA TYR A 147 -10.67 7.27 21.42
C TYR A 147 -9.27 7.84 21.11
N GLY A 148 -8.51 7.17 20.24
CA GLY A 148 -7.20 7.65 19.78
C GLY A 148 -7.27 9.00 19.06
N LEU A 149 -8.32 9.23 18.26
CA LEU A 149 -8.53 10.50 17.56
C LEU A 149 -8.88 11.64 18.53
N SER A 150 -9.70 11.35 19.54
CA SER A 150 -10.09 12.29 20.59
C SER A 150 -8.87 12.78 21.40
N LEU A 151 -7.97 11.85 21.74
CA LEU A 151 -6.68 12.16 22.37
C LEU A 151 -5.79 13.06 21.50
N LEU A 152 -5.68 12.75 20.20
CA LEU A 152 -4.83 13.50 19.27
C LEU A 152 -5.33 14.93 19.00
N HIS A 153 -6.64 15.17 19.02
CA HIS A 153 -7.21 16.51 18.86
C HIS A 153 -7.22 17.33 20.16
N GLY A 154 -6.72 16.77 21.27
CA GLY A 154 -6.68 17.48 22.56
C GLY A 154 -8.06 17.76 23.15
N TYR A 155 -9.09 16.99 22.75
CA TYR A 155 -10.38 17.06 23.42
C TYR A 155 -10.25 16.57 24.86
N ASN A 156 -10.92 17.24 25.80
CA ASN A 156 -10.98 16.77 27.18
C ASN A 156 -11.68 15.40 27.22
N VAL A 157 -10.90 14.35 27.50
CA VAL A 157 -11.33 12.94 27.60
C VAL A 157 -12.02 12.67 28.96
N SER A 158 -12.22 13.70 29.76
CA SER A 158 -12.90 13.61 31.05
C SER A 158 -14.38 13.30 30.84
N ILE A 159 -14.84 12.19 31.42
CA ILE A 159 -16.24 11.70 31.42
C ILE A 159 -17.22 12.79 31.89
N THR A 160 -16.76 13.71 32.74
CA THR A 160 -17.52 14.81 33.33
C THR A 160 -17.71 16.03 32.43
N SER A 161 -16.89 16.24 31.40
CA SER A 161 -16.95 17.46 30.57
C SER A 161 -17.55 17.24 29.18
N ASN A 162 -17.59 15.99 28.67
CA ASN A 162 -18.16 15.69 27.36
C ASN A 162 -18.94 14.35 27.37
N PRO A 163 -20.26 14.37 27.08
CA PRO A 163 -21.07 13.16 26.91
C PRO A 163 -20.53 12.20 25.83
N PHE A 164 -19.83 12.72 24.83
CA PHE A 164 -19.22 11.92 23.76
C PHE A 164 -18.05 11.04 24.25
N ALA A 165 -17.28 11.49 25.25
CA ALA A 165 -16.18 10.69 25.80
C ALA A 165 -16.69 9.44 26.55
N ALA A 166 -17.87 9.53 27.17
CA ALA A 166 -18.53 8.38 27.78
C ALA A 166 -19.01 7.36 26.74
N LEU A 167 -19.42 7.82 25.56
CA LEU A 167 -19.82 6.96 24.44
C LEU A 167 -18.61 6.21 23.87
N ASP A 168 -17.47 6.87 23.72
CA ASP A 168 -16.23 6.26 23.22
C ASP A 168 -15.75 5.11 24.12
N ILE A 169 -15.70 5.37 25.43
CA ILE A 169 -15.34 4.36 26.43
C ILE A 169 -16.39 3.24 26.48
N GLY A 170 -17.68 3.59 26.36
CA GLY A 170 -18.77 2.62 26.31
C GLY A 170 -18.68 1.67 25.12
N VAL A 171 -18.35 2.17 23.92
CA VAL A 171 -18.14 1.34 22.71
C VAL A 171 -16.92 0.42 22.88
N LEU A 172 -15.84 0.91 23.49
CA LEU A 172 -14.64 0.12 23.73
C LEU A 172 -14.90 -1.02 24.73
N VAL A 173 -15.54 -0.70 25.88
CA VAL A 173 -15.87 -1.69 26.92
C VAL A 173 -16.88 -2.71 26.41
N SER A 174 -17.92 -2.27 25.70
CA SER A 174 -18.90 -3.20 25.09
C SER A 174 -18.27 -4.09 24.03
N GLY A 175 -17.33 -3.58 23.22
CA GLY A 175 -16.54 -4.38 22.30
C GLY A 175 -15.77 -5.50 23.01
N ILE A 176 -15.05 -5.19 24.09
CA ILE A 176 -14.32 -6.18 24.90
C ILE A 176 -15.27 -7.24 25.48
N LEU A 177 -16.41 -6.85 26.03
CA LEU A 177 -17.38 -7.78 26.59
C LEU A 177 -17.95 -8.75 25.54
N LEU A 178 -18.27 -8.24 24.34
CA LEU A 178 -18.77 -9.06 23.23
C LEU A 178 -17.71 -10.04 22.71
N ILE A 179 -16.45 -9.63 22.65
CA ILE A 179 -15.32 -10.48 22.28
C ILE A 179 -15.18 -11.63 23.29
N LEU A 180 -15.18 -11.32 24.59
CA LEU A 180 -15.07 -12.33 25.65
C LEU A 180 -16.25 -13.30 25.65
N TYR A 181 -17.46 -12.84 25.31
CA TYR A 181 -18.64 -13.69 25.22
C TYR A 181 -18.64 -14.57 23.95
N GLY A 182 -18.21 -14.03 22.81
CA GLY A 182 -18.25 -14.73 21.52
C GLY A 182 -17.10 -15.72 21.31
N GLU A 183 -15.87 -15.31 21.65
CA GLU A 183 -14.64 -16.07 21.38
C GLU A 183 -13.94 -16.58 22.65
N GLY A 184 -14.44 -16.20 23.84
CA GLY A 184 -13.91 -16.63 25.13
C GLY A 184 -12.67 -15.85 25.59
N GLY A 185 -12.12 -16.23 26.74
CA GLY A 185 -10.97 -15.53 27.36
C GLY A 185 -9.66 -15.56 26.56
N ARG A 186 -9.53 -16.48 25.58
CA ARG A 186 -8.35 -16.52 24.68
C ARG A 186 -8.27 -15.29 23.79
N ALA A 187 -9.40 -14.68 23.46
CA ALA A 187 -9.46 -13.50 22.61
C ALA A 187 -8.80 -12.27 23.25
N ALA A 188 -8.70 -12.20 24.59
CA ALA A 188 -8.02 -11.10 25.28
C ALA A 188 -6.53 -10.97 24.88
N VAL A 189 -5.88 -12.10 24.55
CA VAL A 189 -4.47 -12.12 24.12
C VAL A 189 -4.29 -11.52 22.72
N GLU A 190 -5.33 -11.51 21.91
CA GLU A 190 -5.31 -10.98 20.54
C GLU A 190 -5.60 -9.47 20.47
N ILE A 191 -6.10 -8.88 21.55
CA ILE A 191 -6.46 -7.45 21.61
C ILE A 191 -5.30 -6.53 21.14
N PRO A 192 -4.05 -6.67 21.65
CA PRO A 192 -2.94 -5.82 21.21
C PRO A 192 -2.60 -6.01 19.72
N SER A 193 -2.82 -7.22 19.19
CA SER A 193 -2.53 -7.55 17.79
C SER A 193 -3.38 -6.71 16.84
N ILE A 194 -4.63 -6.43 17.17
CA ILE A 194 -5.53 -5.65 16.30
C ILE A 194 -5.16 -4.18 16.25
N ILE A 195 -4.78 -3.61 17.38
CA ILE A 195 -4.24 -2.24 17.43
C ILE A 195 -2.98 -2.18 16.56
N SER A 196 -2.11 -3.18 16.67
CA SER A 196 -0.92 -3.31 15.81
C SER A 196 -1.27 -3.43 14.33
N HIS A 197 -2.33 -4.15 13.96
CA HIS A 197 -2.76 -4.26 12.56
C HIS A 197 -3.20 -2.91 11.99
N VAL A 198 -4.00 -2.11 12.71
CA VAL A 198 -4.41 -0.77 12.25
C VAL A 198 -3.19 0.16 12.14
N LEU A 199 -2.32 0.16 13.16
CA LEU A 199 -1.10 0.96 13.16
C LEU A 199 -0.09 0.53 12.09
N SER A 200 -0.08 -0.73 11.67
CA SER A 200 0.83 -1.22 10.62
C SER A 200 0.57 -0.55 9.27
N TYR A 201 -0.65 -0.07 9.01
CA TYR A 201 -0.95 0.74 7.82
C TYR A 201 -0.24 2.09 7.80
N THR A 202 0.25 2.61 8.93
CA THR A 202 1.10 3.81 8.93
C THR A 202 2.39 3.63 8.12
N ARG A 203 2.81 2.38 7.87
CA ARG A 203 3.93 2.05 6.98
C ARG A 203 3.73 2.57 5.56
N ILE A 204 2.48 2.65 5.07
CA ILE A 204 2.16 3.20 3.75
C ILE A 204 2.64 4.65 3.63
N MET A 205 2.43 5.44 4.68
CA MET A 205 2.91 6.82 4.80
C MET A 205 4.43 6.87 4.92
N GLY A 206 5.03 6.00 5.73
CA GLY A 206 6.49 5.93 5.90
C GLY A 206 7.24 5.73 4.59
N VAL A 207 6.79 4.78 3.76
CA VAL A 207 7.39 4.56 2.42
C VAL A 207 7.12 5.71 1.46
N LEU A 208 5.92 6.30 1.52
CA LEU A 208 5.61 7.47 0.71
C LEU A 208 6.56 8.64 1.02
N LEU A 209 6.78 8.94 2.30
CA LEU A 209 7.73 9.98 2.68
C LEU A 209 9.17 9.62 2.31
N ALA A 210 9.60 8.38 2.53
CA ALA A 210 10.96 7.94 2.21
C ALA A 210 11.28 8.15 0.73
N THR A 211 10.37 7.75 -0.17
CA THR A 211 10.54 7.91 -1.62
C THR A 211 10.55 9.38 -2.06
N ILE A 212 9.69 10.23 -1.48
CA ILE A 212 9.65 11.67 -1.76
C ILE A 212 10.93 12.35 -1.27
N ILE A 213 11.31 12.13 0.00
CA ILE A 213 12.51 12.72 0.61
C ILE A 213 13.75 12.31 -0.19
N LEU A 214 13.86 11.03 -0.56
CA LEU A 214 15.01 10.56 -1.34
C LEU A 214 15.09 11.25 -2.70
N SER A 215 13.97 11.40 -3.41
CA SER A 215 13.95 12.09 -4.70
C SER A 215 14.32 13.57 -4.56
N GLU A 216 13.83 14.26 -3.51
CA GLU A 216 14.15 15.65 -3.23
C GLU A 216 15.62 15.84 -2.83
N LEU A 217 16.19 14.91 -2.07
CA LEU A 217 17.61 14.92 -1.72
C LEU A 217 18.50 14.73 -2.95
N VAL A 218 18.17 13.81 -3.86
CA VAL A 218 18.89 13.64 -5.12
C VAL A 218 18.85 14.93 -5.95
N ASN A 219 17.69 15.57 -6.03
CA ASN A 219 17.53 16.81 -6.78
C ASN A 219 18.26 18.01 -6.15
N SER A 220 18.24 18.12 -4.82
CA SER A 220 18.95 19.20 -4.12
C SER A 220 20.47 19.09 -4.27
N VAL A 221 21.02 17.86 -4.23
CA VAL A 221 22.43 17.59 -4.52
C VAL A 221 22.78 17.96 -5.97
N PHE A 222 21.89 17.69 -6.93
CA PHE A 222 22.10 18.11 -8.32
C PHE A 222 22.15 19.63 -8.46
N ILE A 223 21.16 20.34 -7.92
CA ILE A 223 21.07 21.81 -8.01
C ILE A 223 22.29 22.48 -7.37
N SER A 224 22.73 21.99 -6.19
CA SER A 224 23.91 22.50 -5.50
C SER A 224 25.21 22.31 -6.29
N ASN A 225 25.31 21.27 -7.11
CA ASN A 225 26.48 21.01 -7.95
C ASN A 225 26.40 21.69 -9.32
N SER A 226 25.22 22.15 -9.73
CA SER A 226 24.97 22.77 -11.03
C SER A 226 25.48 24.22 -11.14
N SER A 227 25.73 24.91 -10.03
CA SER A 227 26.25 26.29 -9.98
C SER A 227 27.78 26.39 -9.98
N GLY A 228 28.47 25.25 -9.97
CA GLY A 228 29.94 25.18 -9.93
C GLY A 228 30.61 25.00 -11.31
N SER A 229 31.88 24.63 -11.29
CA SER A 229 32.68 24.30 -12.48
C SER A 229 32.06 23.19 -13.33
N VAL A 230 32.42 23.12 -14.63
CA VAL A 230 31.95 22.09 -15.58
C VAL A 230 32.10 20.66 -15.05
N ILE A 231 33.16 20.38 -14.27
CA ILE A 231 33.38 19.09 -13.59
C ILE A 231 32.24 18.77 -12.60
N LEU A 232 31.78 19.75 -11.82
CA LEU A 232 30.73 19.57 -10.82
C LEU A 232 29.37 19.34 -11.47
N ILE A 233 29.11 19.96 -12.62
CA ILE A 233 27.91 19.70 -13.42
C ILE A 233 27.89 18.24 -13.88
N ILE A 234 29.01 17.73 -14.41
CA ILE A 234 29.10 16.32 -14.86
C ILE A 234 28.85 15.36 -13.70
N VAL A 235 29.47 15.61 -12.55
CA VAL A 235 29.26 14.80 -11.33
C VAL A 235 27.80 14.88 -10.87
N GLY A 236 27.21 16.07 -10.87
CA GLY A 236 25.80 16.28 -10.53
C GLY A 236 24.87 15.47 -11.43
N VAL A 237 25.07 15.48 -12.75
CA VAL A 237 24.27 14.70 -13.70
C VAL A 237 24.38 13.20 -13.42
N VAL A 238 25.59 12.69 -13.13
CA VAL A 238 25.79 11.28 -12.78
C VAL A 238 25.04 10.91 -11.51
N VAL A 239 25.12 11.75 -10.47
CA VAL A 239 24.40 11.55 -9.20
C VAL A 239 22.89 11.58 -9.41
N LEU A 240 22.38 12.50 -10.24
CA LEU A 240 20.96 12.57 -10.58
C LEU A 240 20.50 11.28 -11.25
N VAL A 241 21.21 10.80 -12.27
CA VAL A 241 20.82 9.58 -13.00
C VAL A 241 20.83 8.37 -12.08
N ILE A 242 21.88 8.19 -11.27
CA ILE A 242 21.99 7.04 -10.36
C ILE A 242 20.95 7.13 -9.23
N GLY A 243 20.80 8.30 -8.60
CA GLY A 243 19.86 8.52 -7.50
C GLY A 243 18.41 8.34 -7.94
N GLN A 244 18.08 8.80 -9.14
CA GLN A 244 16.75 8.66 -9.71
C GLN A 244 16.43 7.22 -10.09
N LEU A 245 17.41 6.49 -10.63
CA LEU A 245 17.28 5.07 -10.93
C LEU A 245 17.09 4.26 -9.64
N PHE A 246 17.85 4.56 -8.60
CA PHE A 246 17.71 3.91 -7.30
C PHE A 246 16.34 4.15 -6.68
N THR A 247 15.86 5.40 -6.71
CA THR A 247 14.51 5.74 -6.22
C THR A 247 13.41 5.07 -7.04
N LEU A 248 13.58 4.96 -8.36
CA LEU A 248 12.66 4.19 -9.22
C LEU A 248 12.61 2.71 -8.83
N VAL A 249 13.75 2.10 -8.53
CA VAL A 249 13.80 0.70 -8.07
C VAL A 249 13.03 0.56 -6.75
N LEU A 250 13.29 1.41 -5.76
CA LEU A 250 12.55 1.38 -4.48
C LEU A 250 11.05 1.61 -4.68
N ALA A 251 10.67 2.54 -5.56
CA ALA A 251 9.27 2.81 -5.89
C ALA A 251 8.55 1.59 -6.48
N ILE A 252 9.25 0.65 -7.13
CA ILE A 252 8.67 -0.59 -7.64
C ILE A 252 8.62 -1.67 -6.55
N PHE A 253 9.72 -1.88 -5.83
CA PHE A 253 9.87 -3.00 -4.92
C PHE A 253 9.19 -2.79 -3.56
N GLU A 254 9.32 -1.60 -2.96
CA GLU A 254 8.80 -1.36 -1.60
C GLU A 254 7.29 -1.49 -1.52
N PRO A 255 6.48 -0.89 -2.41
CA PRO A 255 5.02 -1.06 -2.37
C PRO A 255 4.59 -2.50 -2.65
N GLY A 256 5.33 -3.22 -3.49
CA GLY A 256 5.05 -4.62 -3.79
C GLY A 256 5.18 -5.50 -2.55
N ILE A 257 6.31 -5.41 -1.86
CA ILE A 257 6.60 -6.23 -0.67
C ILE A 257 5.70 -5.81 0.50
N GLN A 258 5.63 -4.51 0.77
CA GLN A 258 4.89 -4.03 1.93
C GLN A 258 3.38 -4.13 1.72
N GLY A 259 2.88 -3.79 0.53
CA GLY A 259 1.48 -3.96 0.17
C GLY A 259 1.03 -5.42 0.27
N ALA A 260 1.86 -6.36 -0.19
CA ALA A 260 1.60 -7.79 0.02
C ALA A 260 1.49 -8.11 1.52
N ARG A 261 2.42 -7.65 2.36
CA ARG A 261 2.36 -7.87 3.81
C ARG A 261 1.04 -7.35 4.43
N LEU A 262 0.62 -6.14 4.09
CA LEU A 262 -0.64 -5.55 4.55
C LEU A 262 -1.83 -6.46 4.18
N ILE A 263 -1.88 -6.95 2.94
CA ILE A 263 -2.97 -7.80 2.47
C ILE A 263 -2.93 -9.19 3.15
N TYR A 264 -1.77 -9.85 3.19
CA TYR A 264 -1.66 -11.21 3.72
C TYR A 264 -1.79 -11.29 5.24
N VAL A 265 -1.16 -10.37 5.97
CA VAL A 265 -1.11 -10.45 7.43
C VAL A 265 -2.26 -9.71 8.06
N GLU A 266 -2.61 -8.52 7.58
CA GLU A 266 -3.55 -7.64 8.28
C GLU A 266 -4.98 -7.81 7.76
N PHE A 267 -5.16 -8.04 6.45
CA PHE A 267 -6.48 -8.22 5.84
C PHE A 267 -6.94 -9.70 5.84
N PHE A 268 -6.14 -10.62 5.29
CA PHE A 268 -6.54 -12.03 5.17
C PHE A 268 -6.69 -12.74 6.53
N SER A 269 -5.91 -12.38 7.55
CA SER A 269 -6.02 -12.97 8.88
C SER A 269 -7.40 -12.80 9.53
N LYS A 270 -8.24 -11.87 9.04
CA LYS A 270 -9.57 -11.57 9.61
C LYS A 270 -10.67 -12.52 9.18
N PHE A 271 -10.52 -13.18 8.03
CA PHE A 271 -11.58 -14.02 7.46
C PHE A 271 -11.08 -15.35 6.90
N TYR A 272 -9.80 -15.46 6.54
CA TYR A 272 -9.25 -16.63 5.88
C TYR A 272 -8.94 -17.75 6.87
N ARG A 273 -9.61 -18.89 6.73
CA ARG A 273 -9.27 -20.14 7.44
C ARG A 273 -8.46 -21.04 6.51
N GLY A 274 -7.21 -21.36 6.89
CA GLY A 274 -6.23 -22.05 6.03
C GLY A 274 -6.45 -23.55 5.79
N ASN A 275 -7.65 -24.10 6.02
CA ASN A 275 -7.91 -25.55 5.99
C ASN A 275 -8.56 -26.08 4.70
N GLY A 276 -8.37 -25.39 3.57
CA GLY A 276 -8.87 -25.85 2.27
C GLY A 276 -7.97 -26.89 1.60
N ARG A 277 -8.55 -27.83 0.85
CA ARG A 277 -7.79 -28.69 -0.07
C ARG A 277 -7.74 -28.02 -1.45
N PRO A 278 -6.57 -27.90 -2.09
CA PRO A 278 -6.49 -27.34 -3.44
C PRO A 278 -7.30 -28.22 -4.39
N PHE A 279 -8.15 -27.60 -5.20
CA PHE A 279 -8.87 -28.32 -6.24
C PHE A 279 -7.88 -28.74 -7.33
N ILE A 280 -7.66 -30.04 -7.44
CA ILE A 280 -6.87 -30.64 -8.52
C ILE A 280 -7.90 -31.13 -9.56
N PRO A 281 -8.09 -30.42 -10.68
CA PRO A 281 -9.00 -30.89 -11.71
C PRO A 281 -8.51 -32.23 -12.24
N PHE A 282 -9.45 -33.09 -12.61
CA PHE A 282 -9.13 -34.30 -13.37
C PHE A 282 -8.66 -33.88 -14.77
N GLY A 283 -7.36 -33.72 -14.94
CA GLY A 283 -6.74 -33.24 -16.17
C GLY A 283 -5.33 -33.79 -16.32
N VAL A 284 -5.03 -34.32 -17.50
CA VAL A 284 -3.68 -34.76 -17.85
C VAL A 284 -2.86 -33.52 -18.22
N GLU A 285 -1.79 -33.23 -17.48
CA GLU A 285 -0.76 -32.30 -17.96
C GLU A 285 -0.18 -32.87 -19.26
N ARG A 286 -0.58 -32.30 -20.41
CA ARG A 286 -0.04 -32.69 -21.71
C ARG A 286 1.40 -32.20 -21.81
N LYS A 287 2.35 -33.04 -21.39
CA LYS A 287 3.80 -32.77 -21.50
C LYS A 287 4.37 -33.09 -22.90
N TYR A 288 3.66 -33.87 -23.72
CA TYR A 288 4.19 -34.44 -24.97
C TYR A 288 3.28 -34.26 -26.21
N THR A 289 2.25 -33.43 -26.15
CA THR A 289 1.34 -33.24 -27.30
C THR A 289 1.06 -31.78 -27.55
N GLU A 290 1.37 -31.33 -28.75
CA GLU A 290 1.07 -29.98 -29.24
C GLU A 290 -0.40 -29.90 -29.68
N LYS A 291 -1.10 -28.81 -29.29
CA LYS A 291 -2.47 -28.54 -29.74
C LYS A 291 -2.42 -28.11 -31.21
N VAL A 292 -2.60 -29.05 -32.12
CA VAL A 292 -2.82 -28.75 -33.54
C VAL A 292 -4.33 -28.64 -33.79
N TYR A 293 -4.93 -27.48 -33.54
CA TYR A 293 -6.13 -27.05 -34.27
C TYR A 293 -6.20 -25.51 -34.35
N LYS A 294 -6.38 -25.05 -35.59
CA LYS A 294 -6.37 -23.67 -36.13
C LYS A 294 -7.37 -22.73 -35.46
#